data_AF-A0A535W8D1-F1
#
_entry.id   AF-A0A535W8D1-F1
#
_cell.length_a   1.000
_cell.length_b   1.000
_cell.length_c   1.000
_cell.angle_alpha   90.00
_cell.angle_beta   90.00
_cell.angle_gamma   90.00
#
_symmetry.space_group_name_H-M   'P 1'
#
loop_
_entity.id
_entity.type
_entity.pdbx_description
1 polymer ?
#
loop_
_entity_poly.entity_id
_entity_poly.type
_entity_poly.pdbx_seq_one_letter_code
_entity_poly.pdbx_strand_id
1 'polypeptide(L)' 'MHALSSTVRMHNLNKLNSDRFDVLVIGGGLTGAGVALDAAARGYSVALVEKVDFASGTSSKSTK' A
#
# COMPACT_ATOMS: atom_id res chain seq x y z
N MET A 1 0.98 17.73 -3.24
CA MET A 1 0.31 16.55 -2.64
C MET A 1 -0.16 15.63 -3.77
N HIS A 2 0.59 14.58 -4.10
CA HIS A 2 0.16 13.54 -5.05
C HIS A 2 0.76 12.18 -4.64
N ALA A 3 0.68 11.85 -3.35
CA ALA A 3 1.35 10.67 -2.75
C ALA A 3 0.90 9.33 -3.38
N LEU A 4 -0.29 9.30 -4.01
CA LEU A 4 -0.86 8.12 -4.67
C LEU A 4 -1.08 8.31 -6.18
N SER A 5 -0.37 9.25 -6.81
CA SER A 5 -0.40 9.43 -8.27
C SER A 5 0.47 8.40 -8.99
N SER A 6 0.09 8.02 -10.21
CA SER A 6 0.97 7.23 -11.09
C SER A 6 2.30 7.92 -11.36
N THR A 7 2.32 9.27 -11.35
CA THR A 7 3.52 10.08 -11.57
C THR A 7 4.59 9.91 -10.49
N VAL A 8 4.22 9.49 -9.27
CA VAL A 8 5.18 9.26 -8.18
C VAL A 8 5.64 7.81 -8.08
N ARG A 9 5.21 6.93 -8.99
CA ARG A 9 5.53 5.49 -8.96
C ARG A 9 7.03 5.22 -8.90
N MET A 10 7.81 5.86 -9.77
CA MET A 10 9.27 5.66 -9.81
C MET A 10 9.95 6.09 -8.51
N HIS A 11 9.48 7.19 -7.92
CA HIS A 11 9.98 7.64 -6.62
C HIS A 11 9.68 6.62 -5.52
N ASN A 12 8.44 6.12 -5.46
CA ASN A 12 8.04 5.11 -4.46
C ASN A 12 8.80 3.79 -4.62
N LEU A 13 9.07 3.35 -5.85
CA LEU A 13 9.90 2.17 -6.10
C LEU A 13 11.34 2.36 -5.64
N ASN A 14 11.93 3.54 -5.86
CA ASN A 14 13.26 3.83 -5.36
C ASN A 14 13.30 3.77 -3.83
N LYS A 15 12.31 4.36 -3.15
CA LYS A 15 12.20 4.28 -1.68
C LYS A 15 12.07 2.83 -1.18
N LEU A 16 11.29 1.98 -1.85
CA LEU A 16 11.19 0.56 -1.50
C LEU A 16 12.53 -0.18 -1.59
N ASN A 17 13.44 0.28 -2.45
CA ASN A 17 14.76 -0.33 -2.61
C ASN A 17 15.81 0.26 -1.66
N SER A 18 15.71 1.55 -1.31
CA SER A 18 16.71 2.25 -0.50
C SER A 18 16.39 2.32 0.99
N ASP A 19 15.11 2.36 1.34
CA ASP A 19 14.66 2.63 2.70
C ASP A 19 14.32 1.33 3.43
N ARG A 20 14.46 1.34 4.75
CA ARG A 20 13.91 0.29 5.61
C ARG A 20 12.53 0.68 6.08
N PHE A 21 11.64 -0.30 6.07
CA PHE A 21 10.28 -0.19 6.62
C PHE A 21 10.15 -1.16 7.78
N ASP A 22 9.43 -0.75 8.82
CA ASP A 22 9.12 -1.62 9.96
C ASP A 22 8.12 -2.71 9.55
N VAL A 23 7.22 -2.40 8.60
CA VAL A 23 6.19 -3.32 8.12
C VAL A 23 6.10 -3.30 6.59
N LEU A 24 6.10 -4.48 5.97
CA LEU A 24 5.75 -4.68 4.57
C LEU A 24 4.42 -5.44 4.46
N VAL A 25 3.42 -4.82 3.84
CA VAL A 25 2.12 -5.42 3.56
C VAL A 25 2.04 -5.85 2.09
N ILE A 26 1.66 -7.10 1.84
CA ILE A 26 1.49 -7.65 0.50
C ILE A 26 -0.01 -7.82 0.21
N GLY A 27 -0.50 -7.10 -0.79
CA GLY A 27 -1.90 -7.05 -1.20
C GLY A 27 -2.60 -5.75 -0.79
N GLY A 28 -3.14 -5.03 -1.76
CA GLY A 28 -3.85 -3.75 -1.62
C GLY A 28 -5.37 -3.89 -1.60
N GLY A 29 -5.90 -5.04 -1.18
CA GLY A 29 -7.32 -5.21 -0.86
C GLY A 29 -7.69 -4.59 0.49
N LEU A 30 -8.97 -4.73 0.88
CA LEU A 30 -9.49 -4.16 2.13
C LEU A 30 -8.66 -4.57 3.36
N THR A 31 -8.31 -5.85 3.48
CA THR A 31 -7.52 -6.35 4.61
C THR A 31 -6.13 -5.71 4.65
N GLY A 32 -5.40 -5.68 3.53
CA GLY A 32 -4.06 -5.11 3.48
C GLY A 32 -4.06 -3.60 3.72
N ALA A 33 -5.05 -2.89 3.16
CA ALA A 33 -5.23 -1.46 3.43
C ALA A 33 -5.52 -1.18 4.92
N GLY A 34 -6.36 -1.99 5.56
CA GLY A 34 -6.65 -1.88 7.00
C GLY A 34 -5.41 -2.15 7.87
N VAL A 35 -4.64 -3.18 7.54
CA VAL A 35 -3.37 -3.48 8.25
C VAL A 35 -2.36 -2.35 8.07
N ALA A 36 -2.20 -1.83 6.86
CA ALA A 36 -1.28 -0.73 6.59
C ALA A 36 -1.68 0.54 7.33
N LEU A 37 -2.98 0.85 7.41
CA LEU A 37 -3.51 1.98 8.16
C LEU A 37 -3.28 1.82 9.66
N ASP A 38 -3.59 0.66 10.25
CA ASP A 38 -3.39 0.42 11.68
C ASP A 38 -1.90 0.52 12.06
N ALA A 39 -1.01 -0.09 11.27
CA ALA A 39 0.43 0.01 11.51
C ALA A 39 0.94 1.45 11.38
N ALA A 40 0.54 2.18 10.35
CA ALA A 40 0.94 3.58 10.17
C ALA A 40 0.41 4.49 11.29
N ALA A 41 -0.84 4.27 11.74
CA ALA A 41 -1.45 5.02 12.83
C ALA A 41 -0.74 4.80 14.18
N ARG A 42 -0.06 3.65 14.34
CA ARG A 42 0.80 3.34 15.50
C ARG A 42 2.22 3.91 15.38
N GLY A 43 2.54 4.59 14.28
CA GLY A 43 3.83 5.24 14.07
C GLY A 43 4.88 4.38 13.37
N TYR A 44 4.52 3.20 12.86
CA TYR A 44 5.44 2.40 12.06
C TYR A 44 5.64 2.99 10.67
N SER A 45 6.84 2.83 10.13
CA SER A 45 7.10 3.04 8.70
C SER A 45 6.56 1.84 7.92
N VAL A 46 5.62 2.08 7.00
CA VAL A 46 4.89 1.00 6.31
C VAL A 46 5.07 1.11 4.80
N ALA A 47 5.38 -0.02 4.17
CA ALA A 47 5.30 -0.23 2.74
C ALA A 47 4.10 -1.14 2.42
N LEU A 48 3.31 -0.81 1.39
CA LEU A 48 2.27 -1.69 0.87
C LEU A 48 2.49 -1.90 -0.63
N VAL A 49 2.46 -3.15 -1.07
CA VAL A 49 2.61 -3.52 -2.48
C VAL A 49 1.38 -4.28 -2.97
N GLU A 50 0.85 -3.86 -4.12
CA GLU A 50 -0.25 -4.52 -4.84
C GLU A 50 0.22 -4.85 -6.25
N LYS A 51 -0.16 -6.03 -6.75
CA LYS A 51 0.24 -6.55 -8.06
C LYS A 51 -0.43 -5.79 -9.20
N VAL A 52 -1.70 -5.41 -9.05
CA VAL A 52 -2.51 -4.84 -10.12
C VAL A 52 -2.89 -3.39 -9.81
N ASP A 53 -4.04 -3.20 -9.16
CA ASP A 53 -4.53 -1.92 -8.69
C ASP A 53 -5.19 -2.12 -7.32
N PHE A 54 -5.31 -1.06 -6.55
CA PHE A 54 -5.93 -1.11 -5.23
C PHE A 54 -7.37 -1.64 -5.32
N ALA A 55 -7.76 -2.48 -4.36
CA ALA A 55 -9.05 -3.15 -4.29
C ALA A 55 -9.44 -4.05 -5.50
N SER A 56 -8.57 -4.29 -6.48
CA SER A 56 -8.88 -5.07 -7.70
C SER A 56 -9.24 -6.55 -7.48
N GLY A 57 -8.94 -7.11 -6.30
CA GLY A 57 -9.29 -8.47 -5.90
C GLY A 57 -10.76 -8.65 -5.51
N THR A 58 -11.03 -9.49 -4.51
CA THR A 58 -12.40 -9.71 -3.99
C THR A 58 -13.03 -8.45 -3.41
N SER A 59 -12.21 -7.49 -2.97
CA SER A 59 -12.68 -6.23 -2.37
C SER A 59 -13.48 -5.34 -3.33
N SER A 60 -13.35 -5.51 -4.65
CA SER A 60 -14.16 -4.81 -5.67
C SER A 60 -15.32 -5.65 -6.23
N LYS A 61 -15.50 -6.89 -5.76
CA LYS A 61 -16.47 -7.86 -6.27
C LYS A 61 -17.46 -8.31 -5.20
N SER A 62 -17.72 -7.43 -4.23
CA SER A 62 -18.77 -7.64 -3.24
C SER A 62 -20.14 -7.45 -3.91
N THR A 63 -21.23 -7.74 -3.21
CA THR A 63 -22.60 -7.46 -3.66
C THR A 63 -22.91 -5.94 -3.65
N LYS A 64 -21.88 -5.09 -3.77
CA LYS A 64 -21.90 -3.64 -3.67
C LYS A 64 -21.12 -3.04 -4.83
#